data_AF-A0A5K7ZB04-F1
#
_entry.id   AF-A0A5K7ZB04-F1
#
_cell.length_a   1.000
_cell.length_b   1.000
_cell.length_c   1.000
_cell.angle_alpha   90.00
_cell.angle_beta   90.00
_cell.angle_gamma   90.00
#
_symmetry.space_group_name_H-M   'P 1'
#
loop_
_entity.id
_entity.type
_entity.pdbx_description
1 polymer ?
#
loop_
_entity_poly.entity_id
_entity_poly.type
_entity_poly.pdbx_seq_one_letter_code
_entity_poly.pdbx_strand_id
1 'polypeptide(L)'
;MNFRSGYSLQRIMIIYMLLIGFAALLVASEFVLDTHSTKLREELNSNFEKYANGELTHEQVYEPLVRIRNKAIMMVGVILAVVVIVLTMFIKTITEPLQHMVEVSKAISSGDLSQTTGVETGNELSQLSCAIDDMSTNLQEIIMLSRSVCVSAGRVTSNALDLLKKERMTPEQSDAMQKQLVRLDSELTTLGQVIDFFKLYSVDDRA
;
A
#
# COMPACT_ATOMS: atom_id res chain seq x y z
N MET A 1 14.32 -9.66 18.51
CA MET A 1 13.98 -10.00 17.10
C MET A 1 15.14 -9.57 16.22
N ASN A 2 15.81 -10.52 15.56
CA ASN A 2 16.86 -10.23 14.58
C ASN A 2 16.20 -9.63 13.33
N PHE A 3 16.28 -8.32 13.16
CA PHE A 3 16.02 -7.69 11.87
C PHE A 3 17.09 -8.17 10.89
N ARG A 4 16.79 -9.24 10.15
CA ARG A 4 17.51 -9.57 8.92
C ARG A 4 17.52 -8.29 8.08
N SER A 5 18.69 -7.89 7.61
CA SER A 5 18.89 -6.74 6.72
C SER A 5 18.11 -6.96 5.42
N GLY A 6 16.80 -6.75 5.46
CA GLY A 6 15.96 -6.70 4.28
C GLY A 6 16.32 -5.46 3.46
N TYR A 7 16.11 -5.54 2.15
CA TYR A 7 16.39 -4.43 1.26
C TYR A 7 15.49 -3.25 1.61
N SER A 8 16.09 -2.09 1.87
CA SER A 8 15.32 -0.85 2.01
C SER A 8 14.52 -0.58 0.73
N LEU A 9 13.25 -0.20 0.89
CA LEU A 9 12.33 0.27 -0.14
C LEU A 9 12.99 1.39 -0.96
N GLN A 10 13.74 2.27 -0.30
CA GLN A 10 14.52 3.32 -0.97
C GLN A 10 15.54 2.73 -1.96
N ARG A 11 16.23 1.64 -1.58
CA ARG A 11 17.17 0.96 -2.48
C ARG A 11 16.44 0.33 -3.67
N ILE A 12 15.28 -0.27 -3.45
CA ILE A 12 14.46 -0.85 -4.52
C ILE A 12 14.03 0.25 -5.51
N MET A 13 13.56 1.39 -5.00
CA MET A 13 13.20 2.54 -5.84
C MET A 13 14.37 3.07 -6.65
N ILE A 14 15.56 3.20 -6.03
CA ILE A 14 16.78 3.62 -6.73
C ILE A 14 17.14 2.62 -7.82
N ILE A 15 17.07 1.31 -7.56
CA ILE A 15 17.37 0.27 -8.54
C ILE A 15 16.44 0.39 -9.75
N TYR A 16 15.14 0.61 -9.56
CA TYR A 16 14.21 0.80 -10.69
C TYR A 16 14.51 2.06 -11.50
N MET A 17 14.83 3.18 -10.85
CA MET A 17 15.23 4.40 -11.56
C MET A 17 16.54 4.20 -12.34
N LEU A 18 17.52 3.53 -11.73
CA LEU A 18 18.78 3.20 -12.38
C LEU A 18 18.58 2.24 -13.55
N LEU A 19 17.67 1.27 -13.44
CA LEU A 19 17.39 0.32 -14.52
C LEU A 19 16.81 1.03 -15.75
N ILE A 20 15.82 1.90 -15.55
CA ILE A 20 15.24 2.72 -16.63
C ILE A 20 16.31 3.66 -17.21
N GLY A 21 17.05 4.37 -16.35
CA GLY A 21 18.09 5.29 -16.78
C GLY A 21 19.22 4.60 -17.56
N PHE A 22 19.66 3.44 -17.11
CA PHE A 22 20.67 2.63 -17.78
C PHE A 22 20.17 2.11 -19.14
N ALA A 23 18.94 1.61 -19.20
CA ALA A 23 18.34 1.18 -20.48
C ALA A 23 18.23 2.34 -21.47
N ALA A 24 17.80 3.52 -21.02
CA ALA A 24 17.72 4.72 -21.85
C ALA A 24 19.11 5.18 -22.33
N LEU A 25 20.12 5.17 -21.46
CA LEU A 25 21.50 5.54 -21.81
C LEU A 25 22.13 4.58 -22.81
N LEU A 26 21.91 3.26 -22.66
CA LEU A 26 22.41 2.27 -23.61
C LEU A 26 21.81 2.49 -25.00
N VAL A 27 20.49 2.68 -25.08
CA VAL A 27 19.81 2.91 -26.36
C VAL A 27 20.24 4.25 -26.97
N ALA A 28 20.37 5.30 -26.17
CA ALA A 28 20.86 6.59 -26.65
C ALA A 28 22.30 6.50 -27.18
N SER A 29 23.18 5.77 -26.47
CA SER A 29 24.56 5.54 -26.89
C SER A 29 24.61 4.80 -28.23
N GLU A 30 23.85 3.71 -28.38
CA GLU A 30 23.78 2.95 -29.62
C GLU A 30 23.27 3.82 -30.78
N PHE A 31 22.22 4.60 -30.55
CA PHE A 31 21.66 5.51 -31.53
C PHE A 31 22.65 6.60 -32.00
N VAL A 32 23.40 7.19 -31.06
CA VAL A 32 24.41 8.21 -31.37
C VAL A 32 25.56 7.61 -32.16
N LEU A 33 26.05 6.43 -31.80
CA LEU A 33 27.13 5.74 -32.52
C LEU A 33 26.73 5.39 -33.96
N ASP A 34 25.49 4.93 -34.17
CA ASP A 34 24.99 4.65 -35.52
C ASP A 34 24.88 5.92 -36.37
N THR A 35 24.38 7.02 -35.78
CA THR A 35 24.14 8.28 -36.49
C THR A 35 25.44 9.02 -36.81
N HIS A 36 26.45 8.91 -35.94
CA HIS A 36 27.76 9.56 -36.12
C HIS A 36 28.71 8.74 -37.01
N SER A 37 28.35 7.53 -37.41
CA SER A 37 29.21 6.71 -38.27
C SER A 37 29.43 7.39 -39.63
N THR A 38 30.70 7.60 -40.02
CA THR A 38 31.04 8.13 -41.36
C THR A 38 30.51 7.25 -42.49
N LYS A 39 30.22 5.98 -42.17
CA LYS A 39 29.60 5.00 -43.05
C LYS A 39 28.31 5.50 -43.70
N LEU A 40 27.44 6.19 -42.96
CA LEU A 40 26.19 6.71 -43.54
C LEU A 40 26.47 7.74 -44.63
N ARG A 41 27.42 8.66 -44.37
CA ARG A 41 27.82 9.67 -45.35
C ARG A 41 28.49 9.05 -46.57
N GLU A 42 29.34 8.06 -46.36
CA GLU A 42 30.01 7.32 -47.44
C GLU A 42 29.00 6.52 -48.30
N GLU A 43 28.09 5.77 -47.67
CA GLU A 43 27.03 5.02 -48.37
C GLU A 43 26.11 5.96 -49.16
N LEU A 44 25.71 7.10 -48.56
CA LEU A 44 24.88 8.08 -49.26
C LEU A 44 25.63 8.70 -50.45
N ASN A 45 26.87 9.15 -50.26
CA ASN A 45 27.66 9.73 -51.36
C ASN A 45 27.84 8.73 -52.51
N SER A 46 28.16 7.47 -52.20
CA SER A 46 28.28 6.41 -53.21
C SER A 46 26.95 6.15 -53.94
N ASN A 47 25.83 6.17 -53.21
CA ASN A 47 24.51 5.99 -53.82
C ASN A 47 24.12 7.18 -54.71
N PHE A 48 24.49 8.41 -54.34
CA PHE A 48 24.27 9.59 -55.19
C PHE A 48 25.08 9.53 -56.49
N GLU A 49 26.34 9.07 -56.44
CA GLU A 49 27.15 8.88 -57.65
C GLU A 49 26.55 7.81 -58.58
N LYS A 50 26.13 6.66 -58.03
CA LYS A 50 25.48 5.60 -58.79
C LYS A 50 24.12 6.03 -59.38
N TYR A 51 23.38 6.87 -58.66
CA TYR A 51 22.15 7.48 -59.18
C TYR A 51 22.44 8.42 -60.35
N ALA A 52 23.47 9.27 -60.25
CA ALA A 52 23.90 10.15 -61.33
C ALA A 52 24.33 9.38 -62.59
N ASN A 53 24.93 8.20 -62.42
CA ASN A 53 25.32 7.30 -63.50
C ASN A 53 24.16 6.43 -64.06
N GLY A 54 22.94 6.56 -63.52
CA GLY A 54 21.75 5.81 -63.94
C GLY A 54 21.68 4.36 -63.44
N GLU A 55 22.56 3.96 -62.52
CA GLU A 55 22.63 2.60 -61.97
C GLU A 55 21.63 2.36 -60.83
N LEU A 56 21.17 3.42 -60.17
CA LEU A 56 20.21 3.36 -59.06
C LEU A 56 18.96 4.19 -59.36
N THR A 57 17.85 3.76 -58.77
CA THR A 57 16.60 4.53 -58.76
C THR A 57 16.59 5.53 -57.59
N HIS A 58 15.74 6.55 -57.68
CA HIS A 58 15.61 7.59 -56.66
C HIS A 58 15.23 7.04 -55.26
N GLU A 59 14.54 5.90 -55.19
CA GLU A 59 14.19 5.25 -53.92
C GLU A 59 15.40 4.57 -53.25
N GLN A 60 16.25 3.92 -54.04
CA GLN A 60 17.42 3.19 -53.54
C GLN A 60 18.48 4.12 -52.94
N VAL A 61 18.52 5.39 -53.37
CA VAL A 61 19.41 6.41 -52.80
C VAL A 61 19.18 6.59 -51.29
N TYR A 62 17.93 6.50 -50.83
CA TYR A 62 17.55 6.75 -49.44
C TYR A 62 17.45 5.49 -48.56
N GLU A 63 17.74 4.30 -49.09
CA GLU A 63 17.74 3.06 -48.30
C GLU A 63 18.55 3.15 -46.99
N PRO A 64 19.76 3.75 -46.97
CA PRO A 64 20.50 3.92 -45.71
C PRO A 64 19.74 4.74 -44.65
N LEU A 65 19.00 5.78 -45.05
CA LEU A 65 18.18 6.58 -44.12
C LEU A 65 16.97 5.79 -43.60
N VAL A 66 16.31 5.01 -44.47
CA VAL A 66 15.18 4.16 -44.07
C VAL A 66 15.63 3.10 -43.06
N ARG A 67 16.82 2.51 -43.24
CA ARG A 67 17.40 1.55 -42.28
C ARG A 67 17.61 2.17 -40.91
N ILE A 68 18.18 3.38 -40.82
CA ILE A 68 18.36 4.10 -39.55
C ILE A 68 17.01 4.43 -38.89
N ARG A 69 16.04 4.94 -39.67
CA ARG A 69 14.70 5.25 -39.16
C ARG A 69 14.04 4.01 -38.56
N ASN A 70 14.05 2.88 -39.27
CA ASN A 70 13.42 1.66 -38.79
C ASN A 70 14.13 1.13 -37.54
N LYS A 71 15.47 1.21 -37.46
CA LYS A 71 16.22 0.87 -36.25
C LYS A 71 15.85 1.78 -35.08
N ALA A 72 15.71 3.08 -35.30
CA ALA A 72 15.30 4.06 -34.28
C ALA A 72 13.88 3.77 -33.74
N ILE A 73 12.94 3.43 -34.62
CA ILE A 73 11.58 3.03 -34.22
C ILE A 73 11.62 1.78 -33.34
N MET A 74 12.43 0.78 -33.70
CA MET A 74 12.63 -0.43 -32.90
C MET A 74 13.21 -0.10 -31.51
N MET A 75 14.22 0.76 -31.43
CA MET A 75 14.83 1.23 -30.18
C MET A 75 13.81 1.91 -29.26
N VAL A 76 12.96 2.78 -29.80
CA VAL A 76 11.88 3.42 -29.03
C VAL A 76 10.91 2.38 -28.47
N GLY A 77 10.55 1.37 -29.29
CA GLY A 77 9.72 0.25 -28.84
C GLY A 77 10.34 -0.51 -27.67
N VAL A 78 11.65 -0.77 -27.71
CA VAL A 78 12.38 -1.44 -26.62
C VAL A 78 12.36 -0.60 -25.33
N ILE A 79 12.62 0.71 -25.42
CA ILE A 79 12.55 1.60 -24.24
C ILE A 79 11.15 1.57 -23.63
N LEU A 80 10.11 1.71 -24.45
CA LEU A 80 8.72 1.68 -23.98
C LEU A 80 8.39 0.35 -23.28
N ALA A 81 8.83 -0.78 -23.84
CA ALA A 81 8.63 -2.08 -23.22
C ALA A 81 9.32 -2.17 -21.84
N VAL A 82 10.58 -1.71 -21.72
CA VAL A 82 11.30 -1.68 -20.45
C VAL A 82 10.59 -0.80 -19.42
N VAL A 83 10.13 0.40 -19.82
CA VAL A 83 9.41 1.31 -18.93
C VAL A 83 8.12 0.66 -18.42
N VAL A 84 7.32 0.04 -19.30
CA VAL A 84 6.08 -0.66 -18.90
C VAL A 84 6.35 -1.79 -17.92
N ILE A 85 7.41 -2.58 -18.15
CA ILE A 85 7.81 -3.67 -17.25
C ILE A 85 8.16 -3.11 -15.86
N VAL A 86 9.03 -2.10 -15.79
CA VAL A 86 9.46 -1.52 -14.51
C VAL A 86 8.30 -0.87 -13.78
N LEU A 87 7.42 -0.15 -14.48
CA LEU A 87 6.22 0.44 -13.87
C LEU A 87 5.29 -0.63 -13.30
N THR A 88 5.07 -1.72 -14.04
CA THR A 88 4.23 -2.83 -13.55
C THR A 88 4.84 -3.48 -12.31
N MET A 89 6.17 -3.65 -12.27
CA MET A 89 6.86 -4.14 -11.06
C MET A 89 6.72 -3.17 -9.89
N PHE A 90 6.88 -1.86 -10.12
CA PHE A 90 6.71 -0.83 -9.10
C PHE A 90 5.31 -0.87 -8.47
N ILE A 91 4.27 -0.98 -9.31
CA ILE A 91 2.88 -1.07 -8.86
C ILE A 91 2.70 -2.28 -7.95
N LYS A 92 3.13 -3.47 -8.38
CA LYS A 92 2.95 -4.72 -7.63
C LYS A 92 3.75 -4.80 -6.34
N THR A 93 4.96 -4.23 -6.32
CA THR A 93 5.87 -4.35 -5.16
C THR A 93 5.66 -3.24 -4.13
N ILE A 94 5.10 -2.10 -4.53
CA ILE A 94 4.98 -0.93 -3.65
C ILE A 94 3.54 -0.43 -3.58
N THR A 95 2.94 -0.10 -4.71
CA THR A 95 1.63 0.57 -4.75
C THR A 95 0.50 -0.33 -4.26
N GLU A 96 0.44 -1.59 -4.72
CA GLU A 96 -0.59 -2.55 -4.34
C GLU A 96 -0.57 -2.86 -2.82
N PRO A 97 0.57 -3.24 -2.20
CA PRO A 97 0.63 -3.42 -0.75
C PRO A 97 0.25 -2.16 0.03
N LEU A 98 0.69 -0.98 -0.44
CA LEU A 98 0.36 0.29 0.22
C LEU A 98 -1.14 0.60 0.16
N GLN A 99 -1.78 0.35 -1.00
CA GLN A 99 -3.23 0.50 -1.15
C GLN A 99 -3.99 -0.44 -0.24
N HIS A 100 -3.57 -1.71 -0.16
CA HIS A 100 -4.16 -2.68 0.76
C HIS A 100 -4.06 -2.22 2.23
N MET A 101 -2.90 -1.71 2.64
CA MET A 101 -2.71 -1.17 4.00
C MET A 101 -3.60 0.05 4.28
N VAL A 102 -3.84 0.91 3.28
CA VAL A 102 -4.79 2.03 3.39
C VAL A 102 -6.23 1.52 3.56
N GLU A 103 -6.62 0.48 2.83
CA GLU A 103 -7.95 -0.13 2.95
C GLU A 103 -8.17 -0.74 4.34
N VAL A 104 -7.20 -1.51 4.84
CA VAL A 104 -7.26 -2.07 6.19
C VAL A 104 -7.29 -0.96 7.25
N SER A 105 -6.48 0.10 7.09
CA SER A 105 -6.49 1.24 8.01
C SER A 105 -7.86 1.95 8.04
N LYS A 106 -8.53 2.07 6.89
CA LYS A 106 -9.91 2.60 6.81
C LYS A 106 -10.91 1.65 7.46
N ALA A 107 -10.76 0.35 7.29
CA ALA A 107 -11.60 -0.65 7.94
C ALA A 107 -11.48 -0.53 9.47
N ILE A 108 -10.25 -0.46 9.99
CA ILE A 108 -9.94 -0.22 11.41
C ILE A 108 -10.58 1.09 11.89
N SER A 109 -10.44 2.19 11.15
CA SER A 109 -11.04 3.48 11.55
C SER A 109 -12.56 3.47 11.53
N SER A 110 -13.17 2.60 10.71
CA SER A 110 -14.62 2.41 10.66
C SER A 110 -15.16 1.45 11.73
N GLY A 111 -14.28 0.85 12.55
CA GLY A 111 -14.65 -0.04 13.64
C GLY A 111 -14.39 -1.53 13.37
N ASP A 112 -13.93 -1.92 12.19
CA ASP A 112 -13.53 -3.31 11.92
C ASP A 112 -12.08 -3.55 12.32
N LEU A 113 -11.88 -3.93 13.58
CA LEU A 113 -10.57 -4.25 14.13
C LEU A 113 -10.13 -5.68 13.79
N SER A 114 -11.01 -6.52 13.22
CA SER A 114 -10.68 -7.91 12.86
C SER A 114 -9.72 -8.05 11.68
N GLN A 115 -9.51 -6.96 10.92
CA GLN A 115 -8.65 -6.94 9.74
C GLN A 115 -7.18 -6.76 10.11
N THR A 116 -6.31 -7.38 9.31
CA THR A 116 -4.85 -7.28 9.43
C THR A 116 -4.25 -7.05 8.05
N THR A 117 -3.16 -6.30 7.99
CA THR A 117 -2.47 -5.98 6.74
C THR A 117 -1.64 -7.14 6.19
N GLY A 118 -0.95 -7.90 7.06
CA GLY A 118 -0.25 -9.14 6.67
C GLY A 118 0.82 -8.98 5.58
N VAL A 119 1.47 -7.80 5.47
CA VAL A 119 2.44 -7.51 4.40
C VAL A 119 3.84 -7.98 4.78
N GLU A 120 4.34 -9.00 4.08
CA GLU A 120 5.65 -9.64 4.31
C GLU A 120 6.68 -9.32 3.21
N THR A 121 6.96 -8.05 2.96
CA THR A 121 7.98 -7.59 1.99
C THR A 121 9.41 -7.58 2.57
N GLY A 122 9.57 -7.69 3.89
CA GLY A 122 10.85 -7.65 4.57
C GLY A 122 11.52 -6.27 4.53
N ASN A 123 10.78 -5.21 4.24
CA ASN A 123 11.28 -3.84 4.16
C ASN A 123 10.43 -2.88 5.02
N GLU A 124 10.52 -1.59 4.75
CA GLU A 124 9.78 -0.53 5.46
C GLU A 124 8.26 -0.71 5.35
N LEU A 125 7.74 -1.34 4.29
CA LEU A 125 6.32 -1.67 4.18
C LEU A 125 5.90 -2.73 5.21
N SER A 126 6.73 -3.76 5.45
CA SER A 126 6.49 -4.73 6.53
C SER A 126 6.56 -4.08 7.91
N GLN A 127 7.45 -3.12 8.12
CA GLN A 127 7.51 -2.39 9.38
C GLN A 127 6.24 -1.56 9.61
N LEU A 128 5.76 -0.88 8.57
CA LEU A 128 4.51 -0.12 8.64
C LEU A 128 3.29 -1.04 8.82
N SER A 129 3.28 -2.21 8.17
CA SER A 129 2.24 -3.24 8.31
C SER A 129 2.20 -3.77 9.74
N CYS A 130 3.34 -4.13 10.30
CA CYS A 130 3.47 -4.51 11.71
C CYS A 130 2.91 -3.42 12.64
N ALA A 131 3.26 -2.15 12.42
CA ALA A 131 2.78 -1.06 13.25
C ALA A 131 1.25 -0.85 13.17
N ILE A 132 0.64 -1.04 12.00
CA ILE A 132 -0.82 -0.98 11.83
C ILE A 132 -1.49 -2.16 12.54
N ASP A 133 -0.95 -3.36 12.40
CA ASP A 133 -1.49 -4.58 13.01
C ASP A 133 -1.35 -4.53 14.54
N ASP A 134 -0.23 -4.04 15.06
CA ASP A 134 -0.01 -3.79 16.49
C ASP A 134 -1.00 -2.75 17.03
N MET A 135 -1.25 -1.68 16.28
CA MET A 135 -2.25 -0.67 16.66
C MET A 135 -3.66 -1.27 16.73
N SER A 136 -4.06 -2.08 15.74
CA SER A 136 -5.35 -2.76 15.74
C SER A 136 -5.48 -3.69 16.95
N THR A 137 -4.45 -4.48 17.24
CA THR A 137 -4.39 -5.39 18.38
C THR A 137 -4.56 -4.65 19.70
N ASN A 138 -3.83 -3.55 19.89
CA ASN A 138 -3.94 -2.72 21.10
C ASN A 138 -5.35 -2.12 21.26
N LEU A 139 -5.98 -1.68 20.16
CA LEU A 139 -7.36 -1.20 20.20
C LEU A 139 -8.33 -2.32 20.60
N GLN A 140 -8.16 -3.53 20.06
CA GLN A 140 -8.98 -4.68 20.46
C GLN A 140 -8.85 -4.99 21.96
N GLU A 141 -7.64 -4.97 22.51
CA GLU A 141 -7.40 -5.18 23.93
C GLU A 141 -8.11 -4.13 24.79
N ILE A 142 -8.04 -2.85 24.39
CA ILE A 142 -8.73 -1.75 25.08
C ILE A 142 -10.25 -1.95 25.07
N ILE A 143 -10.82 -2.34 23.91
CA ILE A 143 -12.27 -2.59 23.80
C ILE A 143 -12.70 -3.80 24.65
N MET A 144 -11.91 -4.87 24.65
CA MET A 144 -12.17 -6.06 25.47
C MET A 144 -12.09 -5.76 26.97
N LEU A 145 -11.10 -4.97 27.39
CA LEU A 145 -10.99 -4.49 28.77
C LEU A 145 -12.20 -3.62 29.14
N SER A 146 -12.60 -2.70 28.27
CA SER A 146 -13.78 -1.85 28.46
C SER A 146 -15.05 -2.68 28.62
N ARG A 147 -15.23 -3.75 27.82
CA ARG A 147 -16.36 -4.69 27.94
C ARG A 147 -16.36 -5.39 29.29
N SER A 148 -15.22 -5.88 29.74
CA SER A 148 -15.06 -6.53 31.06
C SER A 148 -15.39 -5.58 32.22
N VAL A 149 -14.93 -4.32 32.13
CA VAL A 149 -15.25 -3.26 33.09
C VAL A 149 -16.75 -2.97 33.09
N CYS A 150 -17.39 -2.86 31.92
CA CYS A 150 -18.82 -2.59 31.79
C CYS A 150 -19.67 -3.70 32.43
N VAL A 151 -19.34 -4.97 32.17
CA VAL A 151 -20.02 -6.12 32.79
C VAL A 151 -19.84 -6.14 34.31
N SER A 152 -18.62 -5.89 34.78
CA SER A 152 -18.31 -5.88 36.20
C SER A 152 -19.02 -4.73 36.93
N ALA A 153 -19.00 -3.53 36.35
CA ALA A 153 -19.68 -2.36 36.88
C ALA A 153 -21.21 -2.54 36.88
N GLY A 154 -21.79 -3.15 35.83
CA GLY A 154 -23.21 -3.47 35.78
C GLY A 154 -23.63 -4.42 36.91
N ARG A 155 -22.84 -5.46 37.17
CA ARG A 155 -23.07 -6.38 38.30
C ARG A 155 -23.02 -5.68 39.66
N VAL A 156 -22.03 -4.79 39.87
CA VAL A 156 -21.91 -4.02 41.11
C VAL A 156 -23.10 -3.08 41.29
N THR A 157 -23.51 -2.39 40.21
CA THR A 157 -24.65 -1.46 40.21
C THR A 157 -25.96 -2.19 40.51
N SER A 158 -26.21 -3.33 39.87
CA SER A 158 -27.38 -4.18 40.13
C SER A 158 -27.41 -4.69 41.58
N ASN A 159 -26.26 -5.16 42.09
CA ASN A 159 -26.16 -5.60 43.47
C ASN A 159 -26.45 -4.45 44.46
N ALA A 160 -25.92 -3.25 44.19
CA ALA A 160 -26.17 -2.07 45.03
C ALA A 160 -27.64 -1.66 45.02
N LEU A 161 -28.32 -1.71 43.86
CA LEU A 161 -29.76 -1.46 43.74
C LEU A 161 -30.58 -2.46 44.56
N ASP A 162 -30.21 -3.74 44.54
CA ASP A 162 -30.91 -4.78 45.30
C ASP A 162 -30.71 -4.66 46.82
N LEU A 163 -29.53 -4.20 47.26
CA LEU A 163 -29.27 -3.90 48.67
C LEU A 163 -30.10 -2.71 49.16
N LEU A 164 -30.16 -1.63 48.37
CA LEU A 164 -30.99 -0.46 48.70
C LEU A 164 -32.47 -0.78 48.85
N LYS A 165 -32.99 -1.73 48.05
CA LYS A 165 -34.39 -2.19 48.19
C LYS A 165 -34.62 -2.98 49.48
N LYS A 166 -33.59 -3.62 50.03
CA LYS A 166 -33.68 -4.48 51.22
C LYS A 166 -33.41 -3.72 52.52
N GLU A 167 -32.56 -2.69 52.50
CA GLU A 167 -32.24 -1.89 53.68
C GLU A 167 -33.29 -0.80 53.97
N ARG A 168 -33.65 -0.63 55.24
CA ARG A 168 -34.46 0.50 55.72
C ARG A 168 -33.58 1.74 55.87
N MET A 169 -33.22 2.37 54.75
CA MET A 169 -32.57 3.69 54.75
C MET A 169 -33.60 4.81 54.89
N THR A 170 -33.15 6.03 55.22
CA THR A 170 -34.02 7.22 55.18
C THR A 170 -34.47 7.49 53.73
N PRO A 171 -35.72 7.96 53.51
CA PRO A 171 -36.26 8.13 52.15
C PRO A 171 -35.41 9.03 51.25
N GLU A 172 -34.82 10.08 51.82
CA GLU A 172 -34.00 11.06 51.09
C GLU A 172 -32.65 10.50 50.64
N GLN A 173 -31.99 9.68 51.47
CA GLN A 173 -30.71 9.05 51.12
C GLN A 173 -30.89 7.90 50.12
N SER A 174 -31.98 7.14 50.26
CA SER A 174 -32.33 6.05 49.34
C SER A 174 -32.64 6.58 47.94
N ASP A 175 -33.44 7.65 47.83
CA ASP A 175 -33.82 8.26 46.54
C ASP A 175 -32.60 8.87 45.81
N ALA A 176 -31.72 9.57 46.53
CA ALA A 176 -30.51 10.14 45.95
C ALA A 176 -29.54 9.08 45.42
N MET A 177 -29.28 8.02 46.20
CA MET A 177 -28.39 6.92 45.79
C MET A 177 -29.00 6.11 44.64
N GLN A 178 -30.31 5.86 44.68
CA GLN A 178 -31.02 5.17 43.60
C GLN A 178 -30.89 5.92 42.28
N LYS A 179 -31.07 7.25 42.29
CA LYS A 179 -30.88 8.09 41.09
C LYS A 179 -29.47 7.99 40.52
N GLN A 180 -28.44 7.96 41.38
CA GLN A 180 -27.05 7.81 40.94
C GLN A 180 -26.78 6.45 40.30
N LEU A 181 -27.27 5.35 40.89
CA LEU A 181 -27.09 4.01 40.34
C LEU A 181 -27.83 3.83 39.01
N VAL A 182 -29.06 4.35 38.88
CA VAL A 182 -29.80 4.32 37.60
C VAL A 182 -29.06 5.12 36.52
N ARG A 183 -28.48 6.27 36.87
CA ARG A 183 -27.67 7.04 35.93
C ARG A 183 -26.42 6.27 35.50
N LEU A 184 -25.70 5.66 36.44
CA LEU A 184 -24.53 4.85 36.15
C LEU A 184 -24.87 3.67 35.23
N ASP A 185 -25.98 2.98 35.49
CA ASP A 185 -26.48 1.89 34.65
C ASP A 185 -26.75 2.35 33.20
N SER A 186 -27.34 3.53 33.04
CA SER A 186 -27.54 4.15 31.72
C SER A 186 -26.22 4.52 31.02
N GLU A 187 -25.23 5.05 31.75
CA GLU A 187 -23.91 5.37 31.20
C GLU A 187 -23.16 4.11 30.76
N LEU A 188 -23.22 3.04 31.56
CA LEU A 188 -22.67 1.73 31.22
C LEU A 188 -23.35 1.12 30.00
N THR A 189 -24.67 1.23 29.90
CA THR A 189 -25.42 0.79 28.72
C THR A 189 -24.96 1.52 27.45
N THR A 190 -24.75 2.83 27.54
CA THR A 190 -24.26 3.64 26.41
C THR A 190 -22.84 3.22 26.01
N LEU A 191 -21.96 2.98 26.99
CA LEU A 191 -20.61 2.47 26.73
C LEU A 191 -20.65 1.08 26.08
N GLY A 192 -21.56 0.20 26.52
CA GLY A 192 -21.80 -1.11 25.91
C GLY A 192 -22.17 -1.00 24.43
N GLN A 193 -23.06 -0.06 24.07
CA GLN A 193 -23.42 0.20 22.67
C GLN A 193 -22.23 0.67 21.82
N VAL A 194 -21.36 1.53 22.37
CA VAL A 194 -20.13 1.96 21.68
C VAL A 194 -19.18 0.79 21.48
N ILE A 195 -19.04 -0.08 22.48
CA ILE A 195 -18.21 -1.29 22.38
C ILE A 195 -18.74 -2.24 21.30
N ASP A 196 -20.06 -2.41 21.21
CA ASP A 196 -20.70 -3.28 20.22
C ASP A 196 -20.60 -2.77 18.78
N PHE A 197 -20.26 -1.48 18.58
CA PHE A 197 -19.95 -0.93 17.26
C PHE A 197 -18.66 -1.52 16.66
N PHE A 198 -17.70 -1.91 17.51
CA PHE A 198 -16.42 -2.45 17.05
C PHE A 198 -16.53 -3.93 16.76
N LYS A 199 -16.17 -4.33 15.54
CA LYS A 199 -16.02 -5.73 15.16
C LYS A 199 -14.63 -6.20 15.59
N LEU A 200 -14.61 -7.13 16.53
CA LEU A 200 -13.40 -7.72 17.09
C LEU A 200 -13.07 -9.05 16.40
N TYR A 201 -11.85 -9.53 16.57
CA TYR A 201 -11.46 -10.85 16.08
C TYR A 201 -12.20 -11.96 16.86
N SER A 202 -13.06 -12.72 16.19
CA SER A 202 -13.64 -13.98 16.69
C SER A 202 -12.73 -15.13 16.32
N VAL A 203 -12.19 -15.83 17.33
CA VAL A 203 -11.41 -17.07 17.12
C VAL A 203 -12.26 -18.19 16.49
N ASP A 204 -13.59 -18.07 16.52
CA ASP A 204 -14.55 -19.09 16.04
C ASP A 204 -14.69 -19.19 14.51
N ASP A 205 -14.21 -18.24 13.70
CA ASP A 205 -14.42 -18.26 12.24
C ASP A 205 -13.41 -19.14 11.45
N ARG A 206 -12.66 -20.01 12.14
CA ARG A 206 -11.68 -20.94 11.54
C ARG A 206 -11.90 -22.42 11.93
N ALA A 207 -13.14 -22.83 12.19
CA ALA A 207 -13.49 -24.24 12.40
C ALA A 207 -14.20 -24.84 11.18
#